data_AF-A0A350QIC8-F1
#
_entry.id   AF-A0A350QIC8-F1
#
_cell.length_a   1.000
_cell.length_b   1.000
_cell.length_c   1.000
_cell.angle_alpha   90.00
_cell.angle_beta   90.00
_cell.angle_gamma   90.00
#
_symmetry.space_group_name_H-M   'P 1'
#
loop_
_entity.id
_entity.type
_entity.pdbx_description
1 polymer ?
#
loop_
_entity_poly.entity_id
_entity_poly.type
_entity_poly.pdbx_seq_one_letter_code
_entity_poly.pdbx_strand_id
1 'polypeptide(L)'
;DRMGVKLSGPAISCTSQSLLSEGICYGAVQIPPDGQPIVLLNDRQTLGGYPKIGSVLSLDCWQLAQAPAGTVLRFEQIDPQQAHNALLLAQARFQRLLAEVNIIAPNSRTGANNDNS
;
A
#
# COMPACT_ATOMS: atom_id res chain seq x y z
N ASP A 1 3.98 -9.64 -9.73
CA ASP A 1 3.47 -8.81 -10.85
C ASP A 1 2.74 -7.61 -10.24
N ARG A 2 1.96 -6.82 -11.01
CA ARG A 2 1.20 -5.69 -10.44
C ARG A 2 -0.08 -6.09 -9.70
N MET A 3 -0.54 -7.34 -9.88
CA MET A 3 -1.73 -7.88 -9.21
C MET A 3 -1.40 -8.32 -7.78
N GLY A 4 -0.24 -8.93 -7.60
CA GLY A 4 0.23 -9.36 -6.30
C GLY A 4 1.66 -9.90 -6.29
N VAL A 5 2.11 -10.18 -5.08
CA VAL A 5 3.41 -10.80 -4.80
C VAL A 5 3.16 -12.12 -4.09
N LYS A 6 3.49 -13.23 -4.76
CA LYS A 6 3.49 -14.55 -4.15
C LYS A 6 4.76 -14.71 -3.32
N LEU A 7 4.60 -15.14 -2.08
CA LEU A 7 5.68 -15.39 -1.14
C LEU A 7 5.96 -16.88 -1.08
N SER A 8 7.17 -17.24 -0.67
CA SER A 8 7.58 -18.62 -0.47
C SER A 8 8.20 -18.77 0.91
N GLY A 9 7.79 -19.82 1.61
CA GLY A 9 8.27 -20.11 2.97
C GLY A 9 7.53 -21.29 3.58
N PRO A 10 7.55 -21.40 4.92
CA PRO A 10 6.73 -22.37 5.64
C PRO A 10 5.25 -22.21 5.26
N ALA A 11 4.61 -23.31 4.84
CA ALA A 11 3.21 -23.29 4.45
C ALA A 11 2.32 -22.94 5.65
N ILE A 12 1.37 -22.04 5.42
CA ILE A 12 0.39 -21.65 6.43
C ILE A 12 -0.86 -22.52 6.27
N SER A 13 -1.17 -23.31 7.30
CA SER A 13 -2.37 -24.13 7.32
C SER A 13 -3.60 -23.29 7.59
N CYS A 14 -4.52 -23.22 6.62
CA CYS A 14 -5.83 -22.62 6.79
C CYS A 14 -6.91 -23.71 6.75
N THR A 15 -7.64 -23.87 7.85
CA THR A 15 -8.73 -24.86 7.96
C THR A 15 -10.03 -24.38 7.27
N SER A 16 -10.13 -23.07 6.97
CA SER A 16 -11.27 -22.48 6.28
C SER A 16 -11.09 -22.58 4.76
N GLN A 17 -11.89 -23.44 4.12
CA GLN A 17 -11.71 -23.79 2.71
C GLN A 17 -12.38 -22.87 1.68
N SER A 18 -13.23 -21.94 2.10
CA SER A 18 -13.87 -20.99 1.19
C SER A 18 -14.68 -20.02 2.03
N LEU A 19 -14.31 -18.75 2.05
CA LEU A 19 -15.23 -17.71 2.49
C LEU A 19 -16.10 -17.32 1.30
N LEU A 20 -17.32 -16.85 1.58
CA LEU A 20 -18.14 -16.15 0.57
C LEU A 20 -17.28 -15.06 -0.09
N SER A 21 -17.56 -14.78 -1.36
CA SER A 21 -16.81 -13.77 -2.11
C SER A 21 -16.81 -12.44 -1.36
N GLU A 22 -15.66 -12.06 -0.79
CA GLU A 22 -15.50 -10.88 0.05
C GLU A 22 -14.67 -9.82 -0.68
N GLY A 23 -14.95 -8.56 -0.37
CA GLY A 23 -14.15 -7.44 -0.86
C GLY A 23 -12.68 -7.56 -0.48
N ILE A 24 -11.80 -7.25 -1.43
CA ILE A 24 -10.35 -7.31 -1.25
C ILE A 24 -9.77 -5.89 -1.10
N CYS A 25 -9.18 -5.60 0.06
CA CYS A 25 -8.42 -4.37 0.28
C CYS A 25 -7.00 -4.43 -0.30
N TYR A 26 -6.42 -3.26 -0.53
CA TYR A 26 -5.03 -3.13 -0.96
C TYR A 26 -4.11 -3.61 0.17
N GLY A 27 -3.15 -4.48 -0.14
CA GLY A 27 -2.27 -5.11 0.85
C GLY A 27 -2.84 -6.40 1.46
N ALA A 28 -4.05 -6.84 1.10
CA ALA A 28 -4.63 -8.07 1.62
C ALA A 28 -3.71 -9.28 1.41
N VAL A 29 -3.55 -10.11 2.45
CA VAL A 29 -2.70 -11.30 2.43
C VAL A 29 -3.58 -12.55 2.37
N GLN A 30 -3.68 -13.13 1.17
CA GLN A 30 -4.45 -14.35 0.93
C GLN A 30 -3.60 -15.60 1.15
N ILE A 31 -4.23 -16.66 1.68
CA ILE A 31 -3.63 -17.99 1.82
C ILE A 31 -4.36 -18.96 0.89
N PRO A 32 -3.77 -19.33 -0.26
CA PRO A 32 -4.30 -20.37 -1.13
C PRO A 32 -4.14 -21.77 -0.51
N PRO A 33 -4.69 -22.83 -1.15
CA PRO A 33 -4.58 -24.21 -0.65
C PRO A 33 -3.15 -24.75 -0.54
N ASP A 34 -2.19 -24.19 -1.27
CA ASP A 34 -0.76 -24.53 -1.16
C ASP A 34 -0.09 -23.90 0.08
N GLY A 35 -0.81 -23.08 0.84
CA GLY A 35 -0.34 -22.41 2.04
C GLY A 35 0.65 -21.28 1.80
N GLN A 36 0.91 -20.92 0.54
CA GLN A 36 1.90 -19.89 0.19
C GLN A 36 1.25 -18.52 0.08
N PRO A 37 1.60 -17.55 0.95
CA PRO A 37 0.90 -16.27 0.99
C PRO A 37 0.99 -15.47 -0.30
N ILE A 38 -0.09 -14.78 -0.66
CA ILE A 38 -0.12 -13.81 -1.76
C ILE A 38 -0.52 -12.45 -1.19
N VAL A 39 0.35 -11.45 -1.34
CA VAL A 39 0.01 -10.05 -1.01
C VAL A 39 -0.57 -9.37 -2.25
N LEU A 40 -1.78 -8.84 -2.14
CA LEU A 40 -2.51 -8.25 -3.26
C LEU A 40 -2.25 -6.75 -3.39
N LEU A 41 -1.90 -6.33 -4.61
CA LEU A 41 -1.43 -4.98 -4.90
C LEU A 41 -2.46 -4.16 -5.71
N ASN A 42 -1.99 -3.20 -6.50
CA ASN A 42 -2.84 -2.19 -7.13
C ASN A 42 -3.80 -2.79 -8.16
N ASP A 43 -3.34 -3.78 -8.93
CA ASP A 43 -4.12 -4.36 -10.02
C ASP A 43 -4.86 -5.64 -9.55
N ARG A 44 -5.05 -5.80 -8.24
CA ARG A 44 -5.73 -6.95 -7.64
C ARG A 44 -7.20 -7.05 -8.09
N GLN A 45 -7.73 -8.26 -8.08
CA GLN A 45 -9.17 -8.49 -8.19
C GLN A 45 -9.91 -7.89 -6.99
N THR A 46 -11.14 -7.42 -7.21
CA THR A 46 -11.96 -6.80 -6.15
C THR A 46 -12.64 -7.83 -5.24
N LEU A 47 -12.76 -9.06 -5.71
CA LEU A 47 -13.41 -10.18 -5.05
C LEU A 47 -12.52 -11.42 -5.11
N GLY A 48 -12.55 -12.23 -4.05
CA GLY A 48 -11.84 -13.52 -4.04
C GLY A 48 -12.26 -14.41 -2.87
N GLY A 49 -12.07 -15.71 -3.04
CA GLY A 49 -12.55 -16.74 -2.11
C GLY A 49 -11.52 -17.29 -1.13
N TYR A 50 -10.26 -16.86 -1.23
CA TYR A 50 -9.21 -17.35 -0.33
C TYR A 50 -9.29 -16.68 1.04
N PRO A 51 -9.02 -17.43 2.13
CA PRO A 51 -8.92 -16.86 3.46
C PRO A 51 -7.82 -15.80 3.50
N LYS A 52 -8.09 -14.72 4.24
CA LYS A 52 -7.17 -13.60 4.44
C LYS A 52 -6.71 -13.61 5.88
N ILE A 53 -5.40 -13.65 6.11
CA ILE A 53 -4.82 -13.63 7.47
C ILE A 53 -4.60 -12.22 8.00
N GLY A 54 -4.70 -11.22 7.12
CA GLY A 54 -4.51 -9.82 7.45
C GLY A 54 -4.28 -8.96 6.21
N SER A 55 -3.74 -7.77 6.42
CA SER A 55 -3.34 -6.84 5.37
C SER A 55 -2.01 -6.20 5.72
N VAL A 56 -1.14 -6.04 4.72
CA VAL A 56 0.02 -5.17 4.81
C VAL A 56 -0.45 -3.73 4.89
N LEU A 57 0.25 -2.90 5.68
CA LEU A 57 -0.01 -1.47 5.73
C LEU A 57 0.20 -0.86 4.34
N SER A 58 -0.72 0.00 3.92
CA SER A 58 -0.66 0.62 2.58
C SER A 58 0.64 1.41 2.35
N LEU A 59 1.20 1.99 3.42
CA LEU A 59 2.49 2.69 3.42
C LEU A 59 3.70 1.78 3.13
N ASP A 60 3.57 0.47 3.29
CA ASP A 60 4.68 -0.49 3.12
C ASP A 60 4.53 -1.32 1.84
N CYS A 61 3.34 -1.35 1.22
CA CYS A 61 3.08 -2.15 0.03
C CYS A 61 4.00 -1.80 -1.17
N TRP A 62 4.52 -0.57 -1.24
CA TRP A 62 5.48 -0.19 -2.27
C TRP A 62 6.80 -0.96 -2.14
N GLN A 63 7.20 -1.35 -0.93
CA GLN A 63 8.43 -2.13 -0.71
C GLN A 63 8.32 -3.49 -1.39
N LEU A 64 7.14 -4.12 -1.32
CA LEU A 64 6.85 -5.38 -2.01
C LEU A 64 6.82 -5.20 -3.52
N ALA A 65 6.25 -4.09 -4.01
CA ALA A 65 6.18 -3.81 -5.44
C ALA A 65 7.55 -3.55 -6.08
N GLN A 66 8.52 -3.08 -5.30
CA GLN A 66 9.88 -2.76 -5.74
C GLN A 66 10.92 -3.84 -5.39
N ALA A 67 10.53 -4.86 -4.61
CA ALA A 67 11.44 -5.91 -4.18
C ALA A 67 11.85 -6.82 -5.35
N PRO A 68 13.16 -7.08 -5.56
CA PRO A 68 13.62 -8.11 -6.49
C PRO A 68 13.15 -9.51 -6.09
N ALA A 69 13.05 -10.41 -7.06
CA ALA A 69 12.81 -11.83 -6.78
C ALA A 69 13.91 -12.39 -5.85
N GLY A 70 13.52 -13.20 -4.87
CA GLY A 70 14.42 -13.75 -3.85
C GLY A 70 14.69 -12.83 -2.66
N THR A 71 14.10 -11.62 -2.62
CA THR A 71 14.16 -10.77 -1.43
C THR A 71 13.54 -11.48 -0.23
N VAL A 72 14.29 -11.55 0.86
CA VAL A 72 13.81 -12.08 2.13
C VAL A 72 13.10 -10.96 2.89
N LEU A 73 11.89 -11.24 3.37
CA LEU A 73 11.10 -10.30 4.14
C LEU A 73 10.59 -10.93 5.43
N ARG A 74 10.25 -10.08 6.39
CA ARG A 74 9.62 -10.46 7.65
C ARG A 74 8.44 -9.54 7.89
N PHE A 75 7.29 -10.11 8.21
CA PHE A 75 6.15 -9.33 8.67
C PHE A 75 6.33 -8.93 10.14
N GLU A 76 6.00 -7.69 10.44
CA GLU A 76 5.86 -7.20 11.80
C GLU A 76 4.38 -7.00 12.09
N GLN A 77 3.90 -7.54 13.20
CA GLN A 77 2.52 -7.36 13.61
C GLN A 77 2.37 -5.97 14.24
N ILE A 78 1.44 -5.19 13.67
CA ILE A 78 1.00 -3.92 14.25
C ILE A 78 -0.49 -4.02 14.59
N ASP A 79 -0.93 -3.25 15.58
CA ASP A 79 -2.35 -3.12 15.86
C ASP A 79 -3.01 -2.05 14.96
N PRO A 80 -4.35 -2.04 14.84
CA PRO A 80 -5.05 -1.06 14.01
C PRO A 80 -4.82 0.41 14.41
N GLN A 81 -4.58 0.70 15.69
CA GLN A 81 -4.32 2.05 16.18
C GLN A 81 -2.95 2.54 15.71
N GLN A 82 -1.92 1.67 15.77
CA GLN A 82 -0.60 1.96 15.23
C GLN A 82 -0.66 2.24 13.72
N ALA A 83 -1.38 1.39 12.97
CA ALA A 83 -1.60 1.58 11.54
C ALA A 83 -2.29 2.93 11.24
N HIS A 84 -3.34 3.28 11.99
CA HIS A 84 -4.06 4.53 11.84
C HIS A 84 -3.16 5.74 12.14
N ASN A 85 -2.41 5.70 13.24
CA ASN A 85 -1.49 6.77 13.63
C ASN A 85 -0.39 6.98 12.58
N ALA A 86 0.16 5.88 12.02
CA ALA A 86 1.17 5.94 10.96
C ALA A 86 0.62 6.64 9.70
N LEU A 87 -0.63 6.33 9.32
CA LEU A 87 -1.30 6.97 8.20
C LEU A 87 -1.52 8.47 8.42
N LEU A 88 -2.01 8.87 9.59
CA LEU A 88 -2.21 10.29 9.92
C LEU A 88 -0.88 11.06 9.91
N LEU A 89 0.18 10.46 10.46
CA LEU A 89 1.51 11.07 10.46
C LEU A 89 2.08 11.22 9.04
N ALA A 90 1.92 10.20 8.20
CA ALA A 90 2.33 10.25 6.79
C ALA A 90 1.56 11.34 6.02
N GLN A 91 0.25 11.45 6.23
CA GLN A 91 -0.58 12.50 5.62
C GLN A 91 -0.13 13.90 6.08
N ALA A 92 0.07 14.12 7.38
CA ALA A 92 0.52 15.40 7.91
C ALA A 92 1.89 15.80 7.35
N ARG A 93 2.84 14.85 7.26
CA ARG A 93 4.17 15.08 6.65
C ARG A 93 4.05 15.45 5.18
N PHE A 94 3.23 14.73 4.42
CA PHE A 94 3.02 15.01 3.00
C PHE A 94 2.42 16.40 2.78
N GLN A 95 1.38 16.77 3.54
CA GLN A 95 0.76 18.10 3.47
C GLN A 95 1.76 19.22 3.80
N ARG A 96 2.63 19.00 4.80
CA ARG A 96 3.69 19.95 5.13
C ARG A 96 4.68 20.13 3.97
N LEU A 97 5.15 19.04 3.37
CA LEU A 97 6.06 19.10 2.22
C LEU A 97 5.42 19.84 1.03
N LEU A 98 4.13 19.59 0.75
CA LEU A 98 3.41 20.32 -0.31
C LEU A 98 3.34 21.83 -0.04
N ALA A 99 3.12 22.23 1.22
CA ALA A 99 3.12 23.64 1.60
C ALA A 99 4.51 24.28 1.39
N GLU A 100 5.58 23.59 1.76
CA GLU A 100 6.96 24.05 1.58
C GLU A 100 7.34 24.17 0.09
N VAL A 101 6.91 23.23 -0.76
CA VAL A 101 7.14 23.29 -2.21
C VAL A 101 6.35 24.44 -2.86
N ASN A 102 5.10 24.67 -2.44
CA ASN A 102 4.30 25.80 -2.94
C ASN A 102 4.85 27.17 -2.54
N ILE A 103 5.64 27.25 -1.46
CA ILE A 103 6.34 28.48 -1.08
C ILE A 103 7.57 28.72 -1.97
N ILE A 104 8.20 27.66 -2.49
CA ILE A 104 9.44 27.73 -3.29
C ILE A 104 9.15 27.89 -4.79
N ALA A 105 8.02 27.41 -5.29
CA ALA A 105 7.56 27.74 -6.64
C ALA A 105 7.29 29.25 -6.70
N PRO A 106 8.05 30.04 -7.47
CA PRO A 106 7.95 31.49 -7.43
C PRO A 106 6.53 31.93 -7.81
N ASN A 107 5.95 32.80 -6.99
CA ASN A 107 4.83 33.64 -7.38
C ASN A 107 5.18 34.29 -8.73
N SER A 108 4.65 33.76 -9.83
CA SER A 108 4.64 34.46 -11.11
C SER A 108 3.62 35.60 -11.03
N ARG A 109 4.00 36.66 -10.30
CA ARG A 109 3.53 38.04 -10.43
C ARG A 109 4.79 38.86 -10.19
N THR A 110 5.29 39.69 -11.10
CA THR A 110 4.60 40.84 -11.67
C THR A 110 5.48 41.36 -12.81
N GLY A 111 5.00 41.34 -14.05
CA GLY A 111 5.56 42.12 -15.15
C GLY A 111 4.60 43.26 -15.42
N ALA A 112 4.95 44.44 -14.92
CA ALA A 112 4.27 45.68 -15.25
C ALA A 112 4.26 45.88 -16.78
N ASN A 113 3.07 46.04 -17.36
CA ASN A 113 2.91 46.79 -18.59
C ASN A 113 2.00 47.97 -18.28
N ASN A 114 2.64 49.01 -17.75
CA ASN A 114 2.23 50.37 -17.99
C ASN A 114 2.91 50.75 -19.32
N ASP A 115 2.16 50.84 -20.41
CA ASP A 115 2.61 51.56 -21.59
C ASP A 115 1.44 52.38 -22.14
N ASN A 116 1.67 53.70 -22.14
CA ASN A 116 0.92 54.74 -22.82
C ASN A 116 0.65 54.38 -24.29
N SER A 117 -0.59 54.60 -24.74
CA SER A 117 -0.94 55.21 -26.04
C SER A 117 -2.42 55.56 -26.04
#